data_AF-A0A514C2F9-F1
#
_entry.id   AF-A0A514C2F9-F1
#
_cell.length_a   1.000
_cell.length_b   1.000
_cell.length_c   1.000
_cell.angle_alpha   90.00
_cell.angle_beta   90.00
_cell.angle_gamma   90.00
#
_symmetry.space_group_name_H-M   'P 1'
#
loop_
_entity.id
_entity.type
_entity.pdbx_description
1 polymer ?
#
loop_
_entity_poly.entity_id
_entity_poly.type
_entity_poly.pdbx_seq_one_letter_code
_entity_poly.pdbx_strand_id
1 'polypeptide(L)'
;MEFDRFSKTERIKAGGRERARRLRNDPTWTEAKLWERLRLLPIRVRRQAPIGPYVVDFACLRAKLIIEVDGGIHGQTDVALRDLKRDEWLSGQDYRVLRIDSRRIPDDLDAVVAEIVMAIRQTSPLPLEGEGAGGWGARSMHDGLAQKAGSSPSRRTGQQPASTPPNPPPRGEGF
;
A
#
# COMPACT_ATOMS: atom_id res chain seq x y z
N MET A 1 18.45 24.48 -6.94
CA MET A 1 18.79 23.22 -6.25
C MET A 1 17.66 22.25 -6.52
N GLU A 2 17.99 21.24 -7.29
CA GLU A 2 17.09 20.33 -8.02
C GLU A 2 16.43 19.33 -7.06
N PHE A 3 15.10 19.38 -6.95
CA PHE A 3 14.28 18.41 -6.21
C PHE A 3 13.84 17.27 -7.14
N ASP A 4 14.78 16.65 -7.85
CA ASP A 4 14.51 15.38 -8.52
C ASP A 4 15.28 14.25 -7.82
N ARG A 5 14.74 13.84 -6.67
CA ARG A 5 15.18 12.64 -5.95
C ARG A 5 14.14 11.52 -5.99
N PHE A 6 13.24 11.53 -6.97
CA PHE A 6 12.30 10.43 -7.23
C PHE A 6 12.92 9.31 -8.08
N SER A 7 14.23 9.08 -7.91
CA SER A 7 14.95 7.98 -8.55
C SER A 7 14.64 6.66 -7.83
N LYS A 8 13.91 5.78 -8.53
CA LYS A 8 13.52 4.39 -8.17
C LYS A 8 12.52 4.23 -7.02
N THR A 9 11.23 4.45 -7.32
CA THR A 9 10.21 3.60 -6.68
C THR A 9 10.43 2.17 -7.19
N GLU A 10 11.21 1.34 -6.48
CA GLU A 10 11.37 -0.06 -6.84
C GLU A 10 10.00 -0.73 -6.89
N ARG A 11 9.72 -1.36 -8.03
CA ARG A 11 8.40 -1.89 -8.38
C ARG A 11 7.99 -2.91 -7.32
N ILE A 12 6.70 -2.86 -6.91
CA ILE A 12 6.11 -3.91 -6.08
C ILE A 12 6.47 -5.25 -6.70
N LYS A 13 7.10 -6.13 -5.92
CA LYS A 13 7.52 -7.46 -6.39
C LYS A 13 6.32 -8.20 -6.97
N ALA A 14 6.51 -8.95 -8.07
CA ALA A 14 5.47 -9.79 -8.63
C ALA A 14 4.86 -10.69 -7.53
N GLY A 15 3.53 -10.74 -7.44
CA GLY A 15 2.83 -11.43 -6.36
C GLY A 15 2.58 -10.59 -5.10
N GLY A 16 3.20 -9.40 -4.96
CA GLY A 16 3.06 -8.55 -3.78
C GLY A 16 1.66 -7.97 -3.60
N ARG A 17 0.97 -7.65 -4.71
CA ARG A 17 -0.42 -7.18 -4.68
C ARG A 17 -1.38 -8.30 -4.32
N GLU A 18 -1.14 -9.50 -4.84
CA GLU A 18 -1.90 -10.72 -4.55
C GLU A 18 -1.74 -11.13 -3.09
N ARG A 19 -0.50 -11.10 -2.57
CA ARG A 19 -0.19 -11.32 -1.16
C ARG A 19 -0.91 -10.30 -0.26
N ALA A 20 -0.80 -9.01 -0.59
CA ALA A 20 -1.51 -7.96 0.13
C ALA A 20 -3.03 -8.18 0.12
N ARG A 21 -3.61 -8.60 -1.01
CA ARG A 21 -5.04 -8.93 -1.10
C ARG A 21 -5.40 -10.11 -0.18
N ARG A 22 -4.60 -11.18 -0.15
CA ARG A 22 -4.81 -12.32 0.76
C ARG A 22 -4.79 -11.88 2.21
N LEU A 23 -3.77 -11.13 2.63
CA LEU A 23 -3.64 -10.63 4.00
C LEU A 23 -4.77 -9.67 4.38
N ARG A 24 -5.31 -8.91 3.41
CA ARG A 24 -6.50 -8.09 3.69
C ARG A 24 -7.74 -8.92 4.01
N ASN A 25 -7.85 -10.12 3.47
CA ASN A 25 -9.02 -10.99 3.67
C ASN A 25 -8.93 -11.86 4.92
N ASP A 26 -7.74 -11.97 5.52
CA ASP A 26 -7.49 -12.81 6.69
C ASP A 26 -6.56 -12.10 7.70
N PRO A 27 -7.01 -10.97 8.28
CA PRO A 27 -6.23 -10.26 9.30
C PRO A 27 -6.28 -10.98 10.65
N THR A 28 -5.26 -10.76 11.48
CA THR A 28 -5.37 -11.10 12.90
C THR A 28 -6.47 -10.27 13.58
N TRP A 29 -7.01 -10.78 14.70
CA TRP A 29 -8.05 -10.07 15.45
C TRP A 29 -7.59 -8.67 15.91
N THR A 30 -6.33 -8.55 16.33
CA THR A 30 -5.73 -7.28 16.77
C THR A 30 -5.57 -6.30 15.62
N GLU A 31 -5.09 -6.75 14.45
CA GLU A 31 -5.04 -5.92 13.23
C GLU A 31 -6.43 -5.45 12.81
N ALA A 32 -7.43 -6.33 12.82
CA ALA A 32 -8.80 -5.98 12.46
C ALA A 32 -9.36 -4.89 13.39
N LYS A 33 -9.20 -5.07 14.71
CA LYS A 33 -9.65 -4.11 15.72
C LYS A 33 -8.94 -2.75 15.59
N LEU A 34 -7.64 -2.75 15.35
CA LEU A 34 -6.88 -1.51 15.13
C LEU A 34 -7.33 -0.81 13.83
N TRP A 35 -7.53 -1.58 12.75
CA TRP A 35 -7.98 -1.04 11.47
C TRP A 35 -9.34 -0.35 11.56
N GLU A 36 -10.28 -0.91 12.31
CA GLU A 36 -11.60 -0.32 12.52
C GLU A 36 -11.54 1.09 13.10
N ARG A 37 -10.56 1.37 13.97
CA ARG A 37 -10.34 2.72 14.51
C ARG A 37 -9.61 3.62 13.53
N LEU A 38 -8.51 3.13 12.95
CA LEU A 38 -7.67 3.94 12.05
C LEU A 38 -8.42 4.43 10.80
N ARG A 39 -9.32 3.62 10.24
CA ARG A 39 -10.09 4.00 9.03
C ARG A 39 -11.12 5.12 9.26
N LEU A 40 -11.47 5.40 10.51
CA LEU A 40 -12.44 6.45 10.88
C LEU A 40 -11.76 7.80 11.14
N LEU A 41 -10.45 7.80 11.29
CA LEU A 41 -9.68 9.02 11.48
C LEU A 41 -9.52 9.76 10.15
N PRO A 42 -9.38 11.10 10.16
CA PRO A 42 -9.10 11.88 8.97
C PRO A 42 -7.63 11.74 8.53
N ILE A 43 -7.11 10.51 8.48
CA ILE A 43 -5.74 10.18 8.05
C ILE A 43 -5.75 9.06 7.03
N ARG A 44 -4.99 9.22 5.96
CA ARG A 44 -4.79 8.18 4.94
C ARG A 44 -3.81 7.12 5.42
N VAL A 45 -4.34 6.16 6.18
CA VAL A 45 -3.64 4.91 6.50
C VAL A 45 -4.09 3.82 5.55
N ARG A 46 -3.13 3.07 5.01
CA ARG A 46 -3.37 1.87 4.20
C ARG A 46 -3.12 0.64 5.07
N ARG A 47 -4.02 -0.35 5.00
CA ARG A 47 -3.83 -1.67 5.60
C ARG A 47 -3.20 -2.66 4.61
N GLN A 48 -2.31 -3.52 5.12
CA GLN A 48 -1.58 -4.55 4.39
C GLN A 48 -0.97 -3.96 3.10
N ALA A 49 -0.13 -2.94 3.29
CA ALA A 49 0.37 -2.08 2.23
C ALA A 49 1.64 -2.69 1.58
N PRO A 50 1.66 -2.92 0.26
CA PRO A 50 2.88 -3.35 -0.42
C PRO A 50 3.86 -2.17 -0.54
N ILE A 51 5.08 -2.36 -0.06
CA ILE A 51 6.20 -1.42 -0.15
C ILE A 51 7.40 -2.20 -0.69
N GLY A 52 7.74 -1.96 -1.97
CA GLY A 52 8.74 -2.74 -2.71
C GLY A 52 8.50 -4.25 -2.61
N PRO A 53 9.45 -5.04 -2.07
CA PRO A 53 9.31 -6.49 -1.95
C PRO A 53 8.52 -6.94 -0.72
N TYR A 54 8.12 -6.03 0.17
CA TYR A 54 7.47 -6.34 1.44
C TYR A 54 6.00 -5.91 1.45
N VAL A 55 5.21 -6.53 2.33
CA VAL A 55 3.86 -6.09 2.70
C VAL A 55 3.90 -5.81 4.19
N VAL A 56 3.47 -4.61 4.59
CA VAL A 56 3.45 -4.13 5.97
C VAL A 56 2.02 -4.02 6.48
N ASP A 57 1.78 -4.21 7.78
CA ASP A 57 0.42 -4.25 8.33
C ASP A 57 -0.33 -2.94 8.12
N PHE A 58 0.31 -1.80 8.39
CA PHE A 58 -0.22 -0.50 8.06
C PHE A 58 0.86 0.48 7.58
N ALA A 59 0.46 1.43 6.74
CA ALA A 59 1.35 2.51 6.31
C ALA A 59 0.61 3.84 6.11
N CYS A 60 1.20 4.91 6.62
CA CYS A 60 0.90 6.29 6.21
C CYS A 60 2.02 6.77 5.27
N LEU A 61 1.80 6.66 3.96
CA LEU A 61 2.84 6.95 2.96
C LEU A 61 3.30 8.41 3.00
N ARG A 62 2.38 9.33 3.31
CA ARG A 62 2.66 10.77 3.39
C ARG A 62 3.59 11.10 4.55
N ALA A 63 3.41 10.44 5.69
CA ALA A 63 4.28 10.60 6.86
C ALA A 63 5.51 9.69 6.82
N LYS A 64 5.66 8.85 5.77
CA LYS A 64 6.67 7.80 5.66
C LYS A 64 6.73 6.94 6.93
N LEU A 65 5.57 6.59 7.46
CA LEU A 65 5.44 5.77 8.67
C LEU A 65 4.83 4.41 8.33
N ILE A 66 5.52 3.36 8.74
CA ILE A 66 5.05 1.98 8.76
C ILE A 66 4.65 1.64 10.21
N ILE A 67 3.55 0.93 10.38
CA ILE A 67 3.09 0.44 11.68
C ILE A 67 2.94 -1.07 11.57
N GLU A 68 3.62 -1.80 12.43
CA GLU A 68 3.62 -3.27 12.49
C GLU A 68 2.99 -3.71 13.81
N VAL A 69 2.09 -4.69 13.75
CA VAL A 69 1.48 -5.27 14.96
C VAL A 69 2.27 -6.53 15.31
N ASP A 70 3.18 -6.42 16.27
CA ASP A 70 4.06 -7.51 16.65
C ASP A 70 3.37 -8.43 17.67
N GLY A 71 3.15 -9.69 17.25
CA GLY A 71 2.61 -10.77 18.08
C GLY A 71 3.64 -11.42 19.01
N GLY A 72 4.92 -11.06 18.89
CA GLY A 72 6.01 -11.64 19.65
C GLY A 72 6.28 -13.09 19.23
N ILE A 73 7.02 -13.27 18.12
CA ILE A 73 7.75 -14.53 17.86
C ILE A 73 9.13 -14.17 17.30
N HIS A 74 10.05 -13.79 18.20
CA HIS A 74 11.48 -13.77 17.90
C HIS A 74 12.11 -15.01 18.53
N GLY A 75 12.44 -16.02 17.72
CA GLY A 75 12.99 -17.26 18.27
C GLY A 75 13.70 -18.20 17.29
N GLN A 76 13.92 -17.80 16.03
CA GLN A 76 14.72 -18.58 15.09
C GLN A 76 15.72 -17.66 14.40
N THR A 77 17.00 -18.02 14.42
CA THR A 77 18.13 -17.21 13.94
C THR A 77 17.97 -16.79 12.47
N ASP A 78 17.34 -17.63 11.65
CA ASP A 78 17.03 -17.35 10.25
C ASP A 78 15.93 -16.31 10.04
N VAL A 79 15.02 -16.16 11.02
CA VAL A 79 13.96 -15.13 11.00
C VAL A 79 14.58 -13.78 11.32
N ALA A 80 15.47 -13.71 12.32
CA ALA A 80 16.15 -12.48 12.70
C ALA A 80 16.98 -11.84 11.56
N LEU A 81 17.69 -12.65 10.77
CA LEU A 81 18.47 -12.14 9.62
C LEU A 81 17.58 -11.61 8.48
N ARG A 82 16.43 -12.26 8.24
CA ARG A 82 15.46 -11.77 7.24
C ARG A 82 14.79 -10.48 7.70
N ASP A 83 14.51 -10.36 8.99
CA ASP A 83 13.91 -9.17 9.58
C ASP A 83 14.89 -8.00 9.60
N LEU A 84 16.18 -8.25 9.88
CA LEU A 84 17.21 -7.20 9.77
C LEU A 84 17.31 -6.65 8.34
N LYS A 85 17.39 -7.53 7.34
CA LYS A 85 17.44 -7.11 5.93
C LYS A 85 16.18 -6.33 5.51
N ARG A 86 15.02 -6.73 6.03
CA ARG A 86 13.75 -6.04 5.80
C ARG A 86 13.79 -4.63 6.40
N ASP A 87 14.19 -4.51 7.66
CA ASP A 87 14.26 -3.24 8.38
C ASP A 87 15.26 -2.28 7.73
N GLU A 88 16.45 -2.77 7.38
CA GLU A 88 17.47 -2.00 6.66
C GLU A 88 16.94 -1.50 5.31
N TRP A 89 16.27 -2.36 4.54
CA TRP A 89 15.70 -1.95 3.26
C TRP A 89 14.61 -0.89 3.44
N LEU A 90 13.69 -1.07 4.39
CA LEU A 90 12.60 -0.10 4.65
C LEU A 90 13.14 1.25 5.14
N SER A 91 14.14 1.23 6.02
CA SER A 91 14.84 2.43 6.46
C SER A 91 15.56 3.13 5.31
N GLY A 92 16.17 2.37 4.39
CA GLY A 92 16.77 2.90 3.17
C GLY A 92 15.77 3.53 2.18
N GLN A 93 14.46 3.30 2.36
CA GLN A 93 13.38 3.96 1.61
C GLN A 93 12.77 5.17 2.34
N ASP A 94 13.47 5.66 3.38
CA ASP A 94 13.08 6.75 4.28
C ASP A 94 11.84 6.45 5.13
N TYR A 95 11.47 5.17 5.31
CA TYR A 95 10.37 4.83 6.21
C TYR A 95 10.85 4.67 7.64
N ARG A 96 10.08 5.25 8.57
CA ARG A 96 10.12 4.92 9.99
C ARG A 96 9.21 3.73 10.26
N VAL A 97 9.63 2.85 11.16
CA VAL A 97 8.82 1.69 11.59
C VAL A 97 8.42 1.89 13.05
N LEU A 98 7.12 1.85 13.32
CA LEU A 98 6.54 1.83 14.66
C LEU A 98 5.98 0.43 14.93
N ARG A 99 6.60 -0.29 15.88
CA ARG A 99 6.13 -1.62 16.31
C ARG A 99 5.19 -1.47 17.49
N ILE A 100 3.97 -1.97 17.33
CA ILE A 100 2.96 -2.02 18.39
C ILE A 100 2.87 -3.45 18.88
N ASP A 101 3.11 -3.66 20.18
CA ASP A 101 2.85 -4.94 20.81
C ASP A 101 1.35 -5.27 20.73
N SER A 102 1.03 -6.41 20.11
CA SER A 102 -0.34 -6.89 19.93
C SER A 102 -1.15 -6.94 21.22
N ARG A 103 -0.51 -7.13 22.39
CA ARG A 103 -1.15 -7.17 23.71
C ARG A 103 -1.69 -5.81 24.14
N ARG A 104 -1.11 -4.70 23.66
CA ARG A 104 -1.58 -3.34 24.00
C ARG A 104 -2.91 -2.98 23.34
N ILE A 105 -3.25 -3.63 22.23
CA ILE A 105 -4.48 -3.37 21.46
C ILE A 105 -5.76 -3.75 22.21
N PRO A 106 -5.86 -4.94 22.86
CA PRO A 106 -6.98 -5.23 23.74
C PRO A 106 -6.97 -4.39 25.02
N ASP A 107 -5.79 -4.07 25.57
CA ASP A 107 -5.64 -3.38 26.86
C ASP A 107 -6.08 -1.90 26.79
N ASP A 108 -5.55 -1.13 25.84
CA ASP A 108 -5.90 0.27 25.65
C ASP A 108 -5.72 0.69 24.19
N LEU A 109 -6.79 0.47 23.42
CA LEU A 109 -6.82 0.79 22.00
C LEU A 109 -6.70 2.30 21.72
N ASP A 110 -7.29 3.15 22.57
CA ASP A 110 -7.27 4.59 22.33
C ASP A 110 -5.88 5.16 22.58
N ALA A 111 -5.14 4.65 23.58
CA ALA A 111 -3.73 5.02 23.78
C ALA A 111 -2.84 4.59 22.59
N VAL A 112 -3.04 3.38 22.07
CA VAL A 112 -2.32 2.90 20.86
C VAL A 112 -2.61 3.81 19.66
N VAL A 113 -3.88 4.18 19.44
CA VAL A 113 -4.26 5.08 18.35
C VAL A 113 -3.66 6.47 18.54
N ALA A 114 -3.66 7.01 19.76
CA ALA A 114 -3.06 8.30 20.07
C ALA A 114 -1.55 8.30 19.77
N GLU A 115 -0.83 7.24 20.16
CA GLU A 115 0.58 7.05 19.85
C GLU A 115 0.85 7.06 18.34
N ILE A 116 0.04 6.33 17.57
CA ILE A 116 0.15 6.30 16.10
C ILE A 116 -0.08 7.70 15.50
N VAL A 117 -1.11 8.41 15.94
CA VAL A 117 -1.42 9.76 15.46
C VAL A 117 -0.28 10.73 15.78
N MET A 118 0.29 10.64 16.99
CA MET A 118 1.46 11.43 17.38
C MET A 118 2.67 11.13 16.49
N ALA A 119 2.96 9.85 16.23
CA ALA A 119 4.04 9.45 15.35
C ALA A 119 3.88 9.99 13.91
N ILE A 120 2.64 9.97 13.37
CA ILE A 120 2.33 10.54 12.05
C ILE A 120 2.56 12.05 12.03
N ARG A 121 2.16 12.76 13.09
CA ARG A 121 2.28 14.23 13.20
C ARG A 121 3.72 14.71 13.31
N GLN A 122 4.64 13.89 13.84
CA GLN A 122 6.06 14.26 13.95
C GLN A 122 6.73 14.56 12.61
N THR A 123 6.26 13.94 11.51
CA THR A 123 6.90 14.04 10.19
C THR A 123 6.02 14.68 9.12
N SER A 124 4.72 14.86 9.37
CA SER A 124 3.80 15.52 8.46
C SER A 124 3.37 16.90 9.00
N PRO A 125 3.97 18.01 8.52
CA PRO A 125 3.70 19.34 9.05
C PRO A 125 2.39 19.99 8.57
N LEU A 126 1.67 19.43 7.57
CA LEU A 126 0.40 20.02 7.12
C LEU A 126 -0.80 19.40 7.86
N PRO A 127 -1.85 20.20 8.16
CA PRO A 127 -3.08 19.72 8.78
C PRO A 127 -3.64 18.48 8.06
N LEU A 128 -4.19 17.56 8.85
CA LEU A 128 -4.88 16.35 8.37
C LEU A 128 -6.31 16.66 7.87
N GLU A 129 -6.71 17.93 7.85
CA GLU A 129 -8.02 18.37 7.41
C GLU A 129 -8.15 18.28 5.88
N GLY A 130 -9.20 17.59 5.41
CA GLY A 130 -9.53 17.44 3.98
C GLY A 130 -9.49 16.02 3.42
N GLU A 131 -9.16 14.99 4.21
CA GLU A 131 -9.04 13.61 3.70
C GLU A 131 -10.35 12.79 3.71
N GLY A 132 -11.48 13.38 4.15
CA GLY A 132 -12.74 12.67 4.43
C GLY A 132 -13.86 12.72 3.38
N ALA A 133 -13.73 13.44 2.26
CA ALA A 133 -14.80 13.49 1.25
C ALA A 133 -14.23 13.61 -0.17
N GLY A 134 -14.30 12.54 -0.95
CA GLY A 134 -13.97 12.57 -2.38
C GLY A 134 -13.31 11.29 -2.87
N GLY A 135 -14.05 10.53 -3.67
CA GLY A 135 -13.72 9.18 -4.08
C GLY A 135 -12.46 9.04 -4.93
N TRP A 136 -11.78 7.91 -4.77
CA TRP A 136 -10.87 7.40 -5.78
C TRP A 136 -11.71 6.79 -6.91
N GLY A 137 -12.19 7.69 -7.77
CA GLY A 137 -12.99 7.43 -8.95
C GLY A 137 -12.97 8.61 -9.93
N ALA A 138 -11.88 9.39 -9.96
CA ALA A 138 -11.66 10.37 -11.02
C ALA A 138 -10.27 10.13 -11.60
N ARG A 139 -10.27 9.64 -12.83
CA ARG A 139 -9.10 9.53 -13.69
C ARG A 139 -8.51 10.94 -13.80
N SER A 140 -7.19 11.07 -13.63
CA SER A 140 -6.48 12.27 -14.08
C SER A 140 -6.69 12.43 -15.57
N MET A 141 -7.62 13.30 -15.95
CA MET A 141 -7.64 13.93 -17.25
C MET A 141 -6.81 15.19 -17.11
N HIS A 142 -5.58 15.07 -17.60
CA HIS A 142 -4.79 16.18 -18.09
C HIS A 142 -5.62 16.88 -19.17
N ASP A 143 -6.14 18.07 -18.90
CA ASP A 143 -6.62 18.94 -19.97
C ASP A 143 -5.85 20.26 -19.90
N GLY A 144 -4.81 20.29 -20.73
CA GLY A 144 -4.16 21.50 -21.19
C GLY A 144 -5.14 22.28 -22.05
N LEU A 145 -5.29 23.55 -21.70
CA LEU A 145 -6.03 24.52 -22.47
C LEU A 145 -5.28 24.79 -23.79
N ALA A 146 -5.74 24.19 -24.89
CA ALA A 146 -5.30 24.55 -26.23
C ALA A 146 -6.52 24.68 -27.16
N GLN A 147 -6.75 25.91 -27.60
CA GLN A 147 -7.74 26.31 -28.58
C GLN A 147 -7.38 25.72 -29.95
N LYS A 148 -8.35 25.13 -30.67
CA LYS A 148 -8.83 25.62 -31.98
C LYS A 148 -9.84 24.67 -32.61
N ALA A 149 -10.88 25.29 -33.15
CA ALA A 149 -11.91 24.68 -33.97
C ALA A 149 -11.41 24.36 -35.39
N GLY A 150 -12.06 23.39 -36.04
CA GLY A 150 -12.23 23.40 -37.49
C GLY A 150 -11.97 22.08 -38.21
N SER A 151 -13.07 21.51 -38.74
CA SER A 151 -13.16 20.73 -39.98
C SER A 151 -13.00 19.21 -39.93
N SER A 152 -14.17 18.54 -40.00
CA SER A 152 -14.40 17.25 -40.68
C SER A 152 -14.21 17.40 -42.22
N PRO A 153 -14.42 16.37 -43.09
CA PRO A 153 -14.83 14.98 -42.86
C PRO A 153 -14.12 13.91 -43.74
N SER A 154 -14.43 12.63 -43.48
CA SER A 154 -14.99 11.66 -44.46
C SER A 154 -14.28 10.29 -44.56
N ARG A 155 -15.12 9.23 -44.52
CA ARG A 155 -14.99 7.90 -45.18
C ARG A 155 -13.92 6.94 -44.64
N ARG A 156 -14.07 5.62 -44.61
CA ARG A 156 -15.13 4.64 -44.95
C ARG A 156 -14.60 3.27 -44.49
N THR A 157 -15.51 2.34 -44.17
CA THR A 157 -15.39 0.85 -44.29
C THR A 157 -14.31 0.09 -43.51
N GLY A 158 -14.78 -0.90 -42.73
CA GLY A 158 -14.39 -2.29 -43.01
C GLY A 158 -13.75 -3.09 -41.86
N GLN A 159 -14.50 -4.10 -41.41
CA GLN A 159 -14.02 -5.46 -41.11
C GLN A 159 -13.37 -5.77 -39.74
N GLN A 160 -14.12 -6.51 -38.90
CA GLN A 160 -13.58 -7.51 -37.98
C GLN A 160 -13.08 -8.73 -38.80
N PRO A 161 -12.13 -9.56 -38.30
CA PRO A 161 -12.56 -10.70 -37.47
C PRO A 161 -11.53 -11.23 -36.43
N ALA A 162 -12.06 -12.16 -35.62
CA ALA A 162 -11.43 -13.37 -35.09
C ALA A 162 -10.61 -13.33 -33.77
N SER A 163 -11.31 -13.84 -32.76
CA SER A 163 -10.92 -14.66 -31.61
C SER A 163 -9.82 -15.71 -31.83
N THR A 164 -8.97 -15.89 -30.80
CA THR A 164 -8.11 -17.07 -30.58
C THR A 164 -8.26 -17.56 -29.11
N PRO A 165 -8.37 -18.88 -28.87
CA PRO A 165 -8.72 -19.48 -27.57
C PRO A 165 -7.55 -19.63 -26.56
N PRO A 166 -7.82 -19.94 -25.28
CA PRO A 166 -6.80 -20.18 -24.26
C PRO A 166 -6.11 -21.55 -24.37
N ASN A 167 -4.83 -21.58 -24.00
CA ASN A 167 -3.95 -22.76 -23.94
C ASN A 167 -4.37 -23.76 -22.83
N PRO A 168 -4.25 -25.09 -23.04
CA PRO A 168 -4.47 -26.13 -22.04
C PRO A 168 -3.25 -26.36 -21.11
N PRO A 169 -3.44 -26.95 -19.90
CA PRO A 169 -2.34 -27.31 -19.01
C PRO A 169 -1.64 -28.62 -19.43
N PRO A 170 -0.33 -28.79 -19.12
CA PRO A 170 0.39 -30.04 -19.37
C PRO A 170 -0.03 -31.16 -18.41
N ARG A 171 -0.15 -32.37 -18.96
CA ARG A 171 -0.38 -33.64 -18.25
C ARG A 171 0.86 -34.04 -17.45
N GLY A 172 0.66 -34.51 -16.22
CA GLY A 172 1.63 -35.29 -15.46
C GLY A 172 1.18 -36.75 -15.39
N GLU A 173 2.00 -37.63 -15.96
CA GLU A 173 2.05 -39.07 -15.74
C GLU A 173 2.54 -39.27 -14.29
N GLY A 174 2.01 -40.15 -13.43
CA GLY A 174 1.71 -41.55 -13.68
C GLY A 174 2.93 -42.39 -13.27
N PHE A 175 3.18 -42.55 -11.97
CA PHE A 175 3.77 -43.72 -11.28
C PHE A 175 3.46 -43.62 -9.78
#